data_AF-A0A351EHA7-F1
#
_entry.id   AF-A0A351EHA7-F1
#
_cell.length_a   1.000
_cell.length_b   1.000
_cell.length_c   1.000
_cell.angle_alpha   90.00
_cell.angle_beta   90.00
_cell.angle_gamma   90.00
#
_symmetry.space_group_name_H-M   'P 1'
#
loop_
_entity.id
_entity.type
_entity.pdbx_description
1 polymer ?
#
loop_
_entity_poly.entity_id
_entity_poly.type
_entity_poly.pdbx_seq_one_letter_code
_entity_poly.pdbx_strand_id
1 'polypeptide(L)' 'ALRSALLTRDSLTLFAGGGIVEGATPAQELAETATKFEALLGALDLSP' A
#
# COMPACT_ATOMS: atom_id res chain seq x y z
N ALA A 1 11.57 4.71 -1.38
CA ALA A 1 11.11 4.22 -0.06
C ALA A 1 9.91 3.31 -0.25
N LEU A 2 9.68 2.33 0.63
CA LEU A 2 8.51 1.45 0.64
C LEU A 2 7.76 1.61 1.96
N ARG A 3 6.47 1.24 2.00
CA ARG A 3 5.58 1.43 3.17
C ARG A 3 5.67 2.87 3.71
N SER A 4 5.58 3.81 2.78
CA SER A 4 5.80 5.24 3.01
C SER A 4 4.62 6.06 2.49
N ALA A 5 4.47 7.26 3.04
CA ALA A 5 3.50 8.25 2.57
C ALA A 5 4.19 9.59 2.32
N LEU A 6 3.63 10.38 1.40
CA LEU A 6 3.88 11.81 1.32
C LEU A 6 2.86 12.53 2.20
N LEU A 7 3.37 13.24 3.20
CA LEU A 7 2.57 14.10 4.08
C LEU A 7 2.62 15.53 3.55
N THR A 8 1.44 16.12 3.34
CA THR A 8 1.28 17.56 3.18
C THR A 8 0.67 18.14 4.47
N ARG A 9 0.17 19.38 4.46
CA ARG A 9 -0.36 20.02 5.69
C ARG A 9 -1.53 19.24 6.30
N ASP A 10 -2.41 18.69 5.47
CA ASP A 10 -3.69 18.12 5.88
C ASP A 10 -4.03 16.81 5.15
N SER A 11 -3.11 16.27 4.35
CA SER A 11 -3.33 15.04 3.60
C SER A 11 -2.11 14.14 3.57
N LEU A 12 -2.37 12.85 3.48
CA LEU A 12 -1.39 11.78 3.30
C LEU A 12 -1.68 11.07 1.99
N THR A 13 -0.66 10.90 1.14
CA THR A 13 -0.72 10.00 -0.02
C THR A 13 0.14 8.78 0.28
N LEU A 14 -0.48 7.61 0.39
CA LEU A 14 0.21 6.35 0.68
C LEU A 14 0.64 5.68 -0.63
N PHE A 15 1.75 4.95 -0.60
CA PHE A 15 2.26 4.22 -1.75
C PHE A 15 2.52 2.74 -1.42
N ALA A 16 2.04 1.86 -2.29
CA ALA A 16 2.35 0.43 -2.30
C ALA A 16 2.56 -0.02 -3.75
N GLY A 17 3.36 -1.07 -3.93
CA GLY A 17 3.60 -1.67 -5.25
C GLY A 17 3.93 -3.15 -5.12
N GLY A 18 3.73 -3.90 -6.19
CA GLY A 18 4.04 -5.33 -6.34
C GLY A 18 4.95 -5.54 -7.54
N GLY A 19 5.68 -6.64 -7.55
CA GLY A 19 6.54 -7.00 -8.68
C GLY A 19 5.75 -7.81 -9.69
N ILE A 20 5.53 -7.27 -10.89
CA ILE A 20 4.78 -7.99 -11.93
C ILE A 20 5.73 -8.91 -12.69
N VAL A 21 5.44 -10.21 -12.64
CA VAL A 21 6.22 -11.27 -13.29
C VAL A 21 5.33 -12.18 -14.12
N GLU A 22 5.93 -13.07 -14.91
CA GLU A 22 5.19 -14.11 -15.62
C GLU A 22 4.38 -14.97 -14.64
N GLY A 23 3.09 -15.19 -14.95
CA GLY A 23 2.16 -15.90 -14.07
C GLY A 23 1.50 -15.04 -12.99
N ALA A 24 1.88 -13.77 -12.83
CA ALA A 24 1.17 -12.85 -11.94
C ALA A 24 -0.26 -12.59 -12.44
N THR A 25 -1.22 -12.54 -11.52
CA THR A 25 -2.61 -12.19 -11.85
C THR A 25 -2.96 -10.82 -11.28
N PRO A 26 -3.73 -9.98 -12.01
CA PRO A 26 -4.11 -8.65 -11.52
C PRO A 26 -4.79 -8.68 -10.13
N ALA A 27 -5.58 -9.72 -9.86
CA ALA A 27 -6.27 -9.88 -8.57
C ALA A 27 -5.31 -10.15 -7.41
N GLN A 28 -4.31 -11.02 -7.62
CA GLN A 28 -3.31 -11.32 -6.59
C GLN A 28 -2.43 -10.10 -6.29
N GLU A 29 -1.98 -9.39 -7.31
CA GLU A 29 -1.14 -8.20 -7.15
C GLU A 29 -1.90 -7.05 -6.47
N LEU A 30 -3.19 -6.90 -6.77
CA LEU A 30 -4.05 -5.95 -6.07
C LEU A 30 -4.18 -6.32 -4.58
N ALA A 31 -4.45 -7.59 -4.27
CA ALA A 31 -4.54 -8.07 -2.89
C ALA A 31 -3.21 -7.87 -2.14
N GLU A 32 -2.08 -8.14 -2.79
CA GLU A 32 -0.75 -7.91 -2.22
C GLU A 32 -0.51 -6.44 -1.88
N THR A 33 -0.89 -5.51 -2.77
CA THR A 33 -0.76 -4.07 -2.50
C THR A 33 -1.70 -3.59 -1.39
N ALA A 34 -2.89 -4.17 -1.25
CA ALA A 34 -3.80 -3.89 -0.13
C ALA A 34 -3.17 -4.28 1.23
N THR A 35 -2.64 -5.50 1.35
CA THR A 35 -1.89 -5.93 2.54
C THR A 35 -0.67 -5.05 2.79
N LYS A 36 -0.09 -4.46 1.73
CA LYS A 36 1.02 -3.53 1.88
C LYS A 36 0.60 -2.19 2.52
N PHE A 37 -0.59 -1.70 2.24
CA PHE A 37 -1.11 -0.48 2.86
C PHE A 37 -1.37 -0.61 4.36
N GLU A 38 -1.72 -1.81 4.84
CA GLU A 38 -2.03 -2.08 6.25
C GLU A 38 -0.94 -1.61 7.23
N ALA A 39 0.33 -1.60 6.81
CA ALA A 39 1.42 -1.10 7.68
C ALA A 39 1.26 0.37 8.05
N LEU A 40 0.86 1.23 7.10
CA LEU A 40 0.65 2.65 7.37
C LEU A 40 -0.76 2.95 7.85
N LEU A 41 -1.77 2.24 7.33
CA LEU A 41 -3.14 2.36 7.85
C LEU A 41 -3.19 1.98 9.34
N GLY A 42 -2.49 0.93 9.75
CA GLY A 42 -2.43 0.53 11.15
C GLY A 42 -1.68 1.54 12.03
N ALA A 43 -0.61 2.16 11.51
CA ALA A 43 0.09 3.23 12.21
C ALA A 43 -0.76 4.51 12.36
N LEU A 44 -1.73 4.72 11.47
CA LEU A 44 -2.68 5.83 11.52
C LEU A 44 -3.97 5.49 12.29
N ASP A 45 -4.09 4.27 12.81
CA ASP A 45 -5.32 3.74 13.44
C ASP A 45 -6.54 3.76 12.49
N LEU A 46 -6.28 3.48 11.20
CA LEU A 46 -7.26 3.46 10.10
C LEU A 46 -7.38 2.07 9.45
N SER A 47 -6.72 1.05 9.99
CA SER A 47 -6.92 -0.32 9.53
C SER A 47 -8.35 -0.77 9.84
N PRO A 48 -9.01 -1.55 8.95
CA PRO A 48 -10.32 -2.12 9.22
C PRO A 48 -10.34 -3.03 10.45
#